data_AF-A0A518CWR7-F1
#
_entry.id   AF-A0A518CWR7-F1
#
_cell.length_a   1.000
_cell.length_b   1.000
_cell.length_c   1.000
_cell.angle_alpha   90.00
_cell.angle_beta   90.00
_cell.angle_gamma   90.00
#
_symmetry.space_group_name_H-M   'P 1'
#
loop_
_entity.id
_entity.type
_entity.pdbx_description
1 polymer ?
#
loop_
_entity_poly.entity_id
_entity_poly.type
_entity_poly.pdbx_seq_one_letter_code
_entity_poly.pdbx_strand_id
1 'polypeptide(L)'
;MLRLAHASLALATIFPFVAGPALAEASSAVTAQDEEKDDEKKDDEEEEKDAEPTDEEVEAAVAKLKAALDEGSFDEKVQALEAARSVPHKDVVKIVATAVKDDAKEVRIAAVTALGYLDVDQALDTLHGWSKKKTMTKDDDFALALFKAIGRHGDKSSLKYLEDNIFSSPKKVLEARIVAMGKIRHEDAVEEVIGIMNKMRSNEGGPGGNGKEQKENVPHMDAVQLALHALTGANEGTSRRDWQTWWNENKRKLEIDPKEMPPMERSLENKWLEFWNERRKREGGERGGEGGGRG
;
A
#
# COMPACT_ATOMS: atom_id res chain seq x y z
N MET A 1 -8.48 -17.03 66.25
CA MET A 1 -8.32 -15.94 67.22
C MET A 1 -8.29 -14.62 66.44
N LEU A 2 -9.43 -14.13 65.95
CA LEU A 2 -10.21 -12.98 66.46
C LEU A 2 -9.50 -12.00 67.42
N ARG A 3 -9.40 -10.73 66.99
CA ARG A 3 -9.86 -9.48 67.64
C ARG A 3 -9.66 -8.30 66.66
N LEU A 4 -10.75 -7.70 66.15
CA LEU A 4 -11.31 -6.38 66.51
C LEU A 4 -10.30 -5.23 66.35
N ALA A 5 -10.48 -4.16 65.56
CA ALA A 5 -11.62 -3.29 65.19
C ALA A 5 -11.20 -1.85 65.55
N HIS A 6 -11.29 -0.90 64.62
CA HIS A 6 -11.64 0.49 64.89
C HIS A 6 -12.33 1.06 63.66
N ALA A 7 -13.53 1.61 63.88
CA ALA A 7 -14.40 2.28 62.93
C ALA A 7 -14.67 3.70 63.46
N SER A 8 -14.80 4.67 62.56
CA SER A 8 -15.51 5.98 62.65
C SER A 8 -14.93 6.91 61.57
N LEU A 9 -15.64 7.80 60.89
CA LEU A 9 -17.01 8.31 60.98
C LEU A 9 -17.38 8.92 59.61
N ALA A 10 -18.66 8.90 59.27
CA ALA A 10 -19.24 9.53 58.07
C ALA A 10 -19.39 11.05 58.22
N LEU A 11 -19.47 11.78 57.10
CA LEU A 11 -20.33 12.95 56.98
C LEU A 11 -20.85 13.09 55.54
N ALA A 12 -22.16 12.98 55.40
CA ALA A 12 -22.93 13.29 54.20
C ALA A 12 -23.51 14.70 54.35
N THR A 13 -23.50 15.49 53.27
CA THR A 13 -24.34 16.69 53.15
C THR A 13 -24.91 16.77 51.75
N ILE A 14 -26.24 16.92 51.72
CA ILE A 14 -27.16 16.94 50.57
C ILE A 14 -27.68 18.39 50.39
N PHE A 15 -27.73 18.85 49.13
CA PHE A 15 -28.61 19.83 48.42
C PHE A 15 -29.34 20.99 49.15
N PRO A 16 -29.54 22.16 48.49
CA PRO A 16 -30.71 22.39 47.60
C PRO A 16 -30.40 23.25 46.34
N PHE A 17 -30.91 22.95 45.14
CA PHE A 17 -32.18 23.37 44.52
C PHE A 17 -32.63 24.82 44.80
N VAL A 18 -32.50 25.70 43.80
CA VAL A 18 -33.23 26.97 43.69
C VAL A 18 -33.73 27.12 42.25
N ALA A 19 -35.01 27.40 42.11
CA ALA A 19 -35.75 27.65 40.89
C ALA A 19 -36.24 29.11 40.83
N GLY A 20 -36.19 29.70 39.63
CA GLY A 20 -37.03 30.82 39.16
C GLY A 20 -36.68 32.25 39.62
N PRO A 21 -37.23 33.31 38.97
CA PRO A 21 -38.35 33.30 38.03
C PRO A 21 -38.12 34.04 36.68
N ALA A 22 -39.10 33.83 35.80
CA ALA A 22 -39.33 34.54 34.54
C ALA A 22 -39.79 35.99 34.74
N LEU A 23 -39.54 36.85 33.75
CA LEU A 23 -40.39 38.00 33.41
C LEU A 23 -40.30 38.26 31.89
N ALA A 24 -41.48 38.46 31.30
CA ALA A 24 -41.76 38.71 29.90
C ALA A 24 -42.16 40.18 29.68
N GLU A 25 -42.41 40.50 28.40
CA GLU A 25 -43.01 41.71 27.80
C GLU A 25 -42.02 42.83 27.41
N ALA A 26 -42.10 43.51 26.25
CA ALA A 26 -42.91 43.39 25.02
C ALA A 26 -42.40 44.44 23.99
N SER A 27 -42.86 44.32 22.72
CA SER A 27 -42.93 45.36 21.67
C SER A 27 -41.62 45.73 20.92
N SER A 28 -41.54 45.94 19.61
CA SER A 28 -42.55 46.07 18.53
C SER A 28 -41.95 45.78 17.14
N ALA A 29 -42.75 45.09 16.32
CA ALA A 29 -42.96 45.21 14.86
C ALA A 29 -42.07 46.10 13.95
N VAL A 30 -41.72 45.49 12.79
CA VAL A 30 -41.75 46.01 11.40
C VAL A 30 -40.62 46.93 10.91
N THR A 31 -39.77 46.39 10.03
CA THR A 31 -39.66 46.84 8.62
C THR A 31 -39.08 45.73 7.74
N ALA A 32 -39.56 45.65 6.51
CA ALA A 32 -39.14 44.74 5.45
C ALA A 32 -38.08 45.39 4.54
N GLN A 33 -37.50 44.55 3.66
CA GLN A 33 -36.74 44.82 2.42
C GLN A 33 -35.23 45.02 2.53
N ASP A 34 -34.47 44.04 2.03
CA ASP A 34 -33.59 44.09 0.84
C ASP A 34 -32.77 42.78 0.82
N GLU A 35 -32.98 41.90 -0.16
CA GLU A 35 -32.14 41.74 -1.36
C GLU A 35 -30.65 41.56 -1.05
N GLU A 36 -30.21 40.30 -0.95
CA GLU A 36 -28.98 39.84 -1.61
C GLU A 36 -29.05 38.31 -1.78
N LYS A 37 -29.17 37.88 -3.03
CA LYS A 37 -28.99 36.50 -3.48
C LYS A 37 -27.48 36.26 -3.55
N ASP A 38 -26.95 35.54 -2.59
CA ASP A 38 -25.65 34.91 -2.75
C ASP A 38 -25.83 33.66 -3.62
N ASP A 39 -25.44 33.81 -4.89
CA ASP A 39 -25.22 32.73 -5.83
C ASP A 39 -24.04 31.88 -5.31
N GLU A 40 -24.37 30.85 -4.53
CA GLU A 40 -23.46 29.77 -4.18
C GLU A 40 -23.15 28.99 -5.47
N LYS A 41 -22.07 29.40 -6.14
CA LYS A 41 -21.37 28.62 -7.15
C LYS A 41 -21.03 27.26 -6.55
N LYS A 42 -21.82 26.25 -6.90
CA LYS A 42 -21.37 24.87 -6.92
C LYS A 42 -20.28 24.79 -7.98
N ASP A 43 -19.04 24.89 -7.53
CA ASP A 43 -17.92 24.36 -8.28
C ASP A 43 -18.11 22.84 -8.28
N ASP A 44 -18.74 22.37 -9.35
CA ASP A 44 -18.74 20.96 -9.73
C ASP A 44 -17.28 20.61 -10.04
N GLU A 45 -16.53 20.17 -9.03
CA GLU A 45 -15.33 19.36 -9.22
C GLU A 45 -15.79 18.06 -9.89
N GLU A 46 -15.87 18.08 -11.21
CA GLU A 46 -15.90 16.88 -12.03
C GLU A 46 -14.65 16.06 -11.67
N GLU A 47 -14.84 15.03 -10.84
CA GLU A 47 -13.92 13.90 -10.77
C GLU A 47 -13.67 13.45 -12.22
N GLU A 48 -12.49 13.77 -12.77
CA GLU A 48 -11.93 13.11 -13.95
C GLU A 48 -11.83 11.62 -13.64
N LYS A 49 -12.94 10.89 -13.81
CA LYS A 49 -12.91 9.45 -14.02
C LYS A 49 -12.07 9.25 -15.27
N ASP A 50 -10.92 8.62 -15.11
CA ASP A 50 -10.07 8.12 -16.18
C ASP A 50 -10.96 7.58 -17.30
N ALA A 51 -11.04 8.32 -18.41
CA ALA A 51 -11.88 7.95 -19.53
C ALA A 51 -11.41 6.58 -20.02
N GLU A 52 -12.35 5.63 -20.17
CA GLU A 52 -12.02 4.33 -20.74
C GLU A 52 -11.32 4.55 -22.09
N PRO A 53 -10.19 3.85 -22.36
CA PRO A 53 -9.47 4.01 -23.62
C PRO A 53 -10.41 3.79 -24.80
N THR A 54 -10.36 4.70 -25.77
CA THR A 54 -11.15 4.56 -27.00
C THR A 54 -10.70 3.34 -27.80
N ASP A 55 -11.62 2.76 -28.59
CA ASP A 55 -11.28 1.61 -29.45
C ASP A 55 -10.09 1.94 -30.38
N GLU A 56 -10.00 3.18 -30.88
CA GLU A 56 -8.90 3.64 -31.72
C GLU A 56 -7.55 3.67 -30.96
N GLU A 57 -7.54 4.12 -29.70
CA GLU A 57 -6.34 4.11 -28.85
C GLU A 57 -5.89 2.68 -28.53
N VAL A 58 -6.85 1.79 -28.24
CA VAL A 58 -6.59 0.37 -28.00
C VAL A 58 -6.00 -0.29 -29.24
N GLU A 59 -6.60 -0.09 -30.41
CA GLU A 59 -6.11 -0.65 -31.67
C GLU A 59 -4.71 -0.12 -32.01
N ALA A 60 -4.49 1.19 -31.85
CA ALA A 60 -3.19 1.80 -32.08
C ALA A 60 -2.12 1.28 -31.11
N ALA A 61 -2.45 1.12 -29.82
CA ALA A 61 -1.55 0.57 -28.82
C ALA A 61 -1.21 -0.91 -29.11
N VAL A 62 -2.22 -1.72 -29.44
CA VAL A 62 -2.04 -3.12 -29.83
C VAL A 62 -1.18 -3.25 -31.09
N ALA A 63 -1.42 -2.42 -32.11
CA ALA A 63 -0.65 -2.44 -33.35
C ALA A 63 0.82 -2.07 -33.12
N LYS A 64 1.08 -0.97 -32.39
CA LYS A 64 2.43 -0.52 -32.04
C LYS A 64 3.16 -1.58 -31.21
N LEU A 65 2.48 -2.14 -30.21
CA LEU A 65 3.07 -3.15 -29.33
C LEU A 65 3.42 -4.42 -30.08
N LYS A 66 2.54 -4.92 -30.97
CA LYS A 66 2.84 -6.08 -31.81
C LYS A 66 4.03 -5.84 -32.71
N ALA A 67 4.04 -4.72 -33.45
CA ALA A 67 5.14 -4.38 -34.35
C ALA A 67 6.49 -4.33 -33.62
N ALA A 68 6.53 -3.70 -32.44
CA ALA A 68 7.74 -3.64 -31.62
C ALA A 68 8.16 -5.02 -31.09
N LEU A 69 7.23 -5.88 -30.67
CA LEU A 69 7.55 -7.21 -30.16
C LEU A 69 8.05 -8.18 -31.24
N ASP A 70 7.54 -8.04 -32.47
CA ASP A 70 7.89 -8.92 -33.59
C ASP A 70 9.21 -8.52 -34.28
N GLU A 71 9.40 -7.23 -34.55
CA GLU A 71 10.50 -6.73 -35.40
C GLU A 71 11.45 -5.77 -34.65
N GLY A 72 11.04 -5.28 -33.47
CA GLY A 72 11.79 -4.29 -32.73
C GLY A 72 13.07 -4.83 -32.08
N SER A 73 14.04 -3.93 -31.94
CA SER A 73 15.20 -4.10 -31.08
C SER A 73 14.78 -4.26 -29.62
N PHE A 74 15.73 -4.72 -28.79
CA PHE A 74 15.55 -4.84 -27.35
C PHE A 74 14.98 -3.56 -26.70
N ASP A 75 15.54 -2.39 -27.03
CA ASP A 75 15.10 -1.13 -26.45
C ASP A 75 13.69 -0.73 -26.92
N GLU A 76 13.37 -0.97 -28.19
CA GLU A 76 12.04 -0.69 -28.75
C GLU A 76 10.96 -1.57 -28.11
N LYS A 77 11.28 -2.85 -27.84
CA LYS A 77 10.37 -3.76 -27.11
C LYS A 77 10.07 -3.24 -25.71
N VAL A 78 11.10 -2.84 -24.97
CA VAL A 78 10.94 -2.30 -23.61
C VAL A 78 10.11 -1.02 -23.66
N GLN A 79 10.43 -0.07 -24.54
CA GLN A 79 9.68 1.18 -24.68
C GLN A 79 8.21 0.95 -25.05
N ALA A 80 7.92 0.00 -25.93
CA ALA A 80 6.55 -0.34 -26.29
C ALA A 80 5.77 -0.93 -25.10
N LEU A 81 6.40 -1.78 -24.29
CA LEU A 81 5.80 -2.31 -23.06
C LEU A 81 5.59 -1.23 -22.00
N GLU A 82 6.47 -0.23 -21.93
CA GLU A 82 6.30 0.93 -21.06
C GLU A 82 5.14 1.83 -21.50
N ALA A 83 5.04 2.11 -22.80
CA ALA A 83 3.95 2.89 -23.37
C ALA A 83 2.58 2.19 -23.22
N ALA A 84 2.56 0.86 -23.29
CA ALA A 84 1.36 0.07 -23.13
C ALA A 84 0.71 0.23 -21.74
N ARG A 85 1.47 0.64 -20.71
CA ARG A 85 0.97 0.83 -19.33
C ARG A 85 -0.18 1.85 -19.23
N SER A 86 -0.22 2.81 -20.15
CA SER A 86 -1.24 3.88 -20.16
C SER A 86 -2.55 3.47 -20.83
N VAL A 87 -2.67 2.24 -21.34
CA VAL A 87 -3.87 1.77 -22.05
C VAL A 87 -4.44 0.53 -21.34
N PRO A 88 -5.21 0.72 -20.26
CA PRO A 88 -5.84 -0.38 -19.52
C PRO A 88 -6.93 -1.04 -20.37
N HIS A 89 -6.55 -2.05 -21.17
CA HIS A 89 -7.50 -2.84 -21.94
C HIS A 89 -7.10 -4.31 -22.03
N LYS A 90 -8.10 -5.21 -22.02
CA LYS A 90 -7.92 -6.67 -22.10
C LYS A 90 -7.09 -7.13 -23.30
N ASP A 91 -7.18 -6.44 -24.43
CA ASP A 91 -6.42 -6.82 -25.63
C ASP A 91 -4.96 -6.36 -25.56
N VAL A 92 -4.67 -5.23 -24.90
CA VAL A 92 -3.29 -4.84 -24.57
C VAL A 92 -2.68 -5.87 -23.62
N VAL A 93 -3.41 -6.28 -22.58
CA VAL A 93 -2.99 -7.35 -21.63
C VAL A 93 -2.60 -8.62 -22.37
N LYS A 94 -3.40 -9.07 -23.34
CA LYS A 94 -3.09 -10.29 -24.13
C LYS A 94 -1.76 -10.18 -24.86
N ILE A 95 -1.47 -9.04 -25.47
CA ILE A 95 -0.21 -8.84 -26.21
C ILE A 95 0.97 -8.67 -25.25
N VAL A 96 0.83 -7.89 -24.17
CA VAL A 96 1.87 -7.79 -23.14
C VAL A 96 2.20 -9.17 -22.57
N ALA A 97 1.19 -10.01 -22.36
CA ALA A 97 1.37 -11.36 -21.85
C ALA A 97 2.18 -12.29 -22.78
N THR A 98 2.25 -12.03 -24.09
CA THR A 98 3.10 -12.84 -25.00
C THR A 98 4.59 -12.52 -24.85
N ALA A 99 4.93 -11.28 -24.49
CA ALA A 99 6.31 -10.83 -24.32
C ALA A 99 7.05 -11.52 -23.15
N VAL A 100 6.33 -12.20 -22.25
CA VAL A 100 6.93 -13.04 -21.20
C VAL A 100 7.74 -14.22 -21.75
N LYS A 101 7.55 -14.56 -23.04
CA LYS A 101 8.27 -15.64 -23.72
C LYS A 101 9.50 -15.15 -24.48
N ASP A 102 9.80 -13.85 -24.44
CA ASP A 102 10.96 -13.28 -25.12
C ASP A 102 12.27 -13.85 -24.57
N ASP A 103 13.27 -13.98 -25.43
CA ASP A 103 14.60 -14.50 -25.08
C ASP A 103 15.33 -13.57 -24.11
N ALA A 104 15.13 -12.26 -24.25
CA ALA A 104 15.74 -11.24 -23.40
C ALA A 104 15.03 -11.14 -22.05
N LYS A 105 15.81 -11.25 -20.97
CA LYS A 105 15.28 -11.26 -19.60
C LYS A 105 14.59 -9.96 -19.21
N GLU A 106 15.14 -8.85 -19.64
CA GLU A 106 14.66 -7.53 -19.31
C GLU A 106 13.34 -7.24 -20.04
N VAL A 107 13.14 -7.77 -21.26
CA VAL A 107 11.84 -7.71 -21.96
C VAL A 107 10.78 -8.50 -21.18
N ARG A 108 11.12 -9.70 -20.69
CA ARG A 108 10.20 -10.47 -19.84
C ARG A 108 9.83 -9.72 -18.55
N ILE A 109 10.81 -9.09 -17.90
CA ILE A 109 10.60 -8.27 -16.69
C ILE A 109 9.76 -7.03 -17.00
N ALA A 110 10.02 -6.35 -18.12
CA ALA A 110 9.26 -5.19 -18.58
C ALA A 110 7.79 -5.57 -18.84
N ALA A 111 7.55 -6.75 -19.42
CA ALA A 111 6.20 -7.25 -19.68
C ALA A 111 5.41 -7.51 -18.38
N VAL A 112 6.02 -8.20 -17.42
CA VAL A 112 5.41 -8.42 -16.10
C VAL A 112 5.17 -7.10 -15.37
N THR A 113 6.14 -6.19 -15.44
CA THR A 113 6.01 -4.86 -14.84
C THR A 113 4.86 -4.09 -15.46
N ALA A 114 4.71 -4.13 -16.79
CA ALA A 114 3.62 -3.48 -17.50
C ALA A 114 2.25 -4.03 -17.09
N LEU A 115 2.10 -5.36 -16.96
CA LEU A 115 0.87 -5.97 -16.41
C LEU A 115 0.55 -5.51 -14.98
N GLY A 116 1.56 -5.15 -14.18
CA GLY A 116 1.35 -4.60 -12.85
C GLY A 116 0.84 -3.16 -12.84
N TYR A 117 0.92 -2.43 -13.95
CA TYR A 117 0.37 -1.08 -14.10
C TYR A 117 -0.97 -1.03 -14.84
N LEU A 118 -1.32 -2.11 -15.55
CA LEU A 118 -2.59 -2.22 -16.25
C LEU A 118 -3.69 -2.56 -15.24
N ASP A 119 -4.52 -1.57 -14.92
CA ASP A 119 -5.66 -1.72 -14.00
C ASP A 119 -6.84 -2.44 -14.70
N VAL A 120 -6.64 -3.74 -14.92
CA VAL A 120 -7.56 -4.62 -15.64
C VAL A 120 -7.50 -6.00 -14.97
N ASP A 121 -8.65 -6.55 -14.56
CA ASP A 121 -8.75 -7.85 -13.87
C ASP A 121 -7.98 -8.98 -14.58
N GLN A 122 -8.03 -9.01 -15.91
CA GLN A 122 -7.33 -10.02 -16.71
C GLN A 122 -5.79 -9.94 -16.57
N ALA A 123 -5.23 -8.76 -16.26
CA ALA A 123 -3.81 -8.62 -15.96
C ALA A 123 -3.48 -9.33 -14.64
N LEU A 124 -4.28 -9.11 -13.60
CA LEU A 124 -4.10 -9.77 -12.31
C LEU A 124 -4.28 -11.29 -12.42
N ASP A 125 -5.30 -11.76 -13.12
CA ASP A 125 -5.54 -13.18 -13.38
C ASP A 125 -4.33 -13.84 -14.08
N THR A 126 -3.73 -13.12 -15.03
CA THR A 126 -2.52 -13.58 -15.74
C THR A 126 -1.34 -13.71 -14.79
N LEU A 127 -1.11 -12.70 -13.94
CA LEU A 127 -0.04 -12.69 -12.93
C LEU A 127 -0.23 -13.81 -11.89
N HIS A 128 -1.45 -13.98 -11.37
CA HIS A 128 -1.82 -15.10 -10.50
C HIS A 128 -1.55 -16.44 -11.16
N GLY A 129 -1.94 -16.60 -12.44
CA GLY A 129 -1.68 -17.80 -13.22
C GLY A 129 -0.19 -18.12 -13.37
N TRP A 130 0.67 -17.11 -13.48
CA TRP A 130 2.13 -17.29 -13.54
C TRP A 130 2.76 -17.59 -12.19
N SER A 131 2.25 -17.01 -11.10
CA SER A 131 2.78 -17.25 -9.75
C SER A 131 2.70 -18.72 -9.32
N LYS A 132 1.69 -19.47 -9.82
CA LYS A 132 1.55 -20.91 -9.57
C LYS A 132 2.56 -21.77 -10.34
N LYS A 133 3.17 -21.23 -11.40
CA LYS A 133 4.04 -21.99 -12.30
C LYS A 133 5.48 -21.92 -11.81
N LYS A 134 5.98 -23.03 -11.26
CA LYS A 134 7.39 -23.15 -10.83
C LYS A 134 8.40 -22.76 -11.90
N THR A 135 8.09 -22.96 -13.18
CA THR A 135 8.95 -22.57 -14.30
C THR A 135 9.10 -21.06 -14.43
N MET A 136 8.05 -20.30 -14.10
CA MET A 136 8.05 -18.83 -14.12
C MET A 136 8.73 -18.27 -12.87
N THR A 137 8.56 -18.91 -11.71
CA THR A 137 9.12 -18.44 -10.43
C THR A 137 10.53 -18.95 -10.13
N LYS A 138 11.21 -19.58 -11.10
CA LYS A 138 12.58 -20.09 -10.92
C LYS A 138 13.65 -19.02 -11.11
N ASP A 139 13.39 -18.01 -11.94
CA ASP A 139 14.27 -16.85 -12.12
C ASP A 139 13.91 -15.81 -11.06
N ASP A 140 14.83 -15.57 -10.12
CA ASP A 140 14.61 -14.70 -8.97
C ASP A 140 14.20 -13.28 -9.35
N ASP A 141 14.80 -12.71 -10.40
CA ASP A 141 14.48 -11.33 -10.81
C ASP A 141 13.10 -11.26 -11.47
N PHE A 142 12.73 -12.31 -12.23
CA PHE A 142 11.39 -12.42 -12.78
C PHE A 142 10.35 -12.61 -11.67
N ALA A 143 10.62 -13.50 -10.72
CA ALA A 143 9.75 -13.74 -9.56
C ALA A 143 9.58 -12.46 -8.72
N LEU A 144 10.66 -11.71 -8.51
CA LEU A 144 10.62 -10.40 -7.84
C LEU A 144 9.71 -9.42 -8.58
N ALA A 145 9.88 -9.28 -9.91
CA ALA A 145 9.02 -8.41 -10.72
C ALA A 145 7.54 -8.87 -10.69
N LEU A 146 7.31 -10.19 -10.71
CA LEU A 146 5.98 -10.80 -10.66
C LEU A 146 5.24 -10.48 -9.36
N PHE A 147 5.88 -10.66 -8.20
CA PHE A 147 5.22 -10.38 -6.93
C PHE A 147 5.06 -8.88 -6.66
N LYS A 148 5.97 -8.04 -7.19
CA LYS A 148 5.74 -6.59 -7.23
C LYS A 148 4.50 -6.26 -8.07
N ALA A 149 4.41 -6.80 -9.29
CA ALA A 149 3.27 -6.56 -10.17
C ALA A 149 1.95 -6.99 -9.51
N ILE A 150 1.90 -8.18 -8.88
CA ILE A 150 0.73 -8.65 -8.11
C ILE A 150 0.39 -7.66 -6.98
N GLY A 151 1.39 -7.19 -6.23
CA GLY A 151 1.17 -6.22 -5.16
C GLY A 151 0.62 -4.88 -5.64
N ARG A 152 1.01 -4.41 -6.85
CA ARG A 152 0.53 -3.13 -7.39
C ARG A 152 -0.99 -3.07 -7.58
N HIS A 153 -1.60 -4.18 -7.94
CA HIS A 153 -3.06 -4.29 -8.08
C HIS A 153 -3.78 -4.08 -6.75
N GLY A 154 -3.11 -4.28 -5.61
CA GLY A 154 -3.70 -4.05 -4.29
C GLY A 154 -4.89 -4.97 -3.95
N ASP A 155 -5.20 -5.95 -4.80
CA ASP A 155 -6.39 -6.77 -4.63
C ASP A 155 -6.20 -7.84 -3.54
N LYS A 156 -7.20 -7.95 -2.65
CA LYS A 156 -7.22 -8.91 -1.53
C LYS A 156 -7.02 -10.36 -1.97
N SER A 157 -7.53 -10.75 -3.12
CA SER A 157 -7.41 -12.13 -3.63
C SER A 157 -5.95 -12.53 -3.91
N SER A 158 -5.04 -11.56 -3.97
CA SER A 158 -3.59 -11.76 -4.11
C SER A 158 -2.92 -12.34 -2.88
N LEU A 159 -3.50 -12.23 -1.68
CA LEU A 159 -2.87 -12.67 -0.43
C LEU A 159 -2.44 -14.15 -0.48
N LYS A 160 -3.32 -15.04 -0.94
CA LYS A 160 -3.02 -16.48 -1.07
C LYS A 160 -1.83 -16.77 -1.99
N TYR A 161 -1.58 -15.91 -2.97
CA TYR A 161 -0.47 -16.05 -3.91
C TYR A 161 0.84 -15.48 -3.37
N LEU A 162 0.76 -14.42 -2.57
CA LEU A 162 1.90 -13.83 -1.88
C LEU A 162 2.35 -14.69 -0.68
N GLU A 163 1.44 -15.46 -0.06
CA GLU A 163 1.78 -16.40 1.02
C GLU A 163 2.33 -17.74 0.50
N ASP A 164 1.84 -18.24 -0.64
CA ASP A 164 2.13 -19.61 -1.10
C ASP A 164 3.63 -19.91 -1.20
N ASN A 165 4.12 -20.88 -0.43
CA ASN A 165 5.52 -21.30 -0.39
C ASN A 165 6.53 -20.16 -0.11
N ILE A 166 6.12 -19.08 0.57
CA ILE A 166 6.93 -17.87 0.77
C ILE A 166 8.30 -18.15 1.38
N PHE A 167 8.42 -19.04 2.37
CA PHE A 167 9.68 -19.36 3.05
C PHE A 167 10.68 -20.17 2.20
N SER A 168 10.23 -20.73 1.08
CA SER A 168 11.12 -21.37 0.10
C SER A 168 11.69 -20.38 -0.93
N SER A 169 11.21 -19.13 -0.89
CA SER A 169 11.64 -18.10 -1.82
C SER A 169 13.03 -17.56 -1.47
N PRO A 170 13.84 -17.19 -2.47
CA PRO A 170 15.05 -16.40 -2.25
C PRO A 170 14.75 -15.14 -1.44
N LYS A 171 15.73 -14.66 -0.65
CA LYS A 171 15.60 -13.50 0.24
C LYS A 171 14.85 -12.32 -0.40
N LYS A 172 15.30 -11.87 -1.58
CA LYS A 172 14.70 -10.70 -2.25
C LYS A 172 13.25 -10.94 -2.69
N VAL A 173 12.92 -12.17 -3.07
CA VAL A 173 11.57 -12.56 -3.50
C VAL A 173 10.63 -12.65 -2.30
N LEU A 174 11.11 -13.19 -1.18
CA LEU A 174 10.39 -13.20 0.10
C LEU A 174 10.09 -11.78 0.56
N GLU A 175 11.10 -10.90 0.59
CA GLU A 175 10.93 -9.49 0.96
C GLU A 175 9.94 -8.79 0.02
N ALA A 176 10.01 -9.05 -1.29
CA ALA A 176 9.06 -8.49 -2.25
C ALA A 176 7.63 -8.90 -2.00
N ARG A 177 7.38 -10.16 -1.61
CA ARG A 177 6.06 -10.65 -1.24
C ARG A 177 5.52 -9.98 0.03
N ILE A 178 6.35 -9.83 1.06
CA ILE A 178 5.97 -9.13 2.29
C ILE A 178 5.61 -7.68 1.99
N VAL A 179 6.45 -6.94 1.25
CA VAL A 179 6.18 -5.53 0.92
C VAL A 179 4.97 -5.39 -0.02
N ALA A 180 4.77 -6.33 -0.95
CA ALA A 180 3.59 -6.37 -1.81
C ALA A 180 2.27 -6.51 -1.01
N MET A 181 2.25 -7.27 0.09
CA MET A 181 1.10 -7.31 0.98
C MET A 181 0.77 -5.93 1.57
N GLY A 182 1.77 -5.05 1.71
CA GLY A 182 1.58 -3.66 2.14
C GLY A 182 0.69 -2.82 1.21
N LYS A 183 0.66 -3.13 -0.10
CA LYS A 183 -0.20 -2.45 -1.10
C LYS A 183 -1.63 -3.01 -1.13
N ILE A 184 -1.92 -4.13 -0.46
CA ILE A 184 -3.27 -4.74 -0.48
C ILE A 184 -4.29 -3.97 0.38
N ARG A 185 -3.82 -3.16 1.33
CA ARG A 185 -4.67 -2.23 2.10
C ARG A 185 -5.89 -2.90 2.76
N HIS A 186 -5.72 -4.11 3.29
CA HIS A 186 -6.78 -4.89 3.94
C HIS A 186 -6.29 -5.46 5.27
N GLU A 187 -7.17 -5.61 6.26
CA GLU A 187 -6.85 -6.15 7.59
C GLU A 187 -6.22 -7.55 7.53
N ASP A 188 -6.76 -8.45 6.69
CA ASP A 188 -6.15 -9.75 6.38
C ASP A 188 -4.67 -9.64 5.97
N ALA A 189 -4.25 -8.59 5.26
CA ALA A 189 -2.84 -8.41 4.91
C ALA A 189 -1.96 -8.16 6.14
N VAL A 190 -2.48 -7.45 7.15
CA VAL A 190 -1.78 -7.24 8.44
C VAL A 190 -1.66 -8.56 9.18
N GLU A 191 -2.75 -9.33 9.24
CA GLU A 191 -2.74 -10.65 9.89
C GLU A 191 -1.73 -11.59 9.21
N GLU A 192 -1.70 -11.61 7.87
CA GLU A 192 -0.74 -12.43 7.12
C GLU A 192 0.71 -12.00 7.37
N VAL A 193 1.03 -10.69 7.34
CA VAL A 193 2.39 -10.21 7.60
C VAL A 193 2.82 -10.53 9.05
N ILE A 194 1.95 -10.36 10.04
CA ILE A 194 2.21 -10.77 11.44
C ILE A 194 2.39 -12.28 11.54
N GLY A 195 1.57 -13.06 10.83
CA GLY A 195 1.68 -14.52 10.75
C GLY A 195 3.03 -14.96 10.19
N ILE A 196 3.47 -14.35 9.10
CA ILE A 196 4.78 -14.59 8.46
C ILE A 196 5.91 -14.25 9.43
N MET A 197 5.87 -13.06 10.05
CA MET A 197 6.83 -12.64 11.08
C MET A 197 6.96 -13.67 12.20
N ASN A 198 5.85 -14.23 12.66
CA ASN A 198 5.84 -15.24 13.70
C ASN A 198 6.40 -16.60 13.27
N LYS A 199 6.12 -17.02 12.03
CA LYS A 199 6.64 -18.28 11.46
C LYS A 199 8.16 -18.22 11.25
N MET A 200 8.73 -17.05 10.91
CA MET A 200 10.19 -16.88 10.71
C MET A 200 11.03 -17.17 11.96
N ARG A 201 10.47 -17.01 13.17
CA ARG A 201 11.15 -17.35 14.43
C ARG A 201 11.31 -18.86 14.63
N SER A 202 10.35 -19.65 14.18
CA SER A 202 10.20 -21.05 14.59
C SER A 202 11.28 -21.98 14.01
N ASN A 203 12.07 -21.51 13.03
CA ASN A 203 13.12 -22.33 12.40
C ASN A 203 14.50 -22.24 13.08
N GLU A 204 14.71 -21.37 14.07
CA GLU A 204 16.04 -21.14 14.68
C GLU A 204 16.15 -21.58 16.15
N GLY A 205 15.15 -22.30 16.66
CA GLY A 205 15.08 -22.75 18.06
C GLY A 205 14.92 -24.26 18.19
N GLY A 206 15.99 -25.03 17.98
CA GLY A 206 16.04 -26.43 18.40
C GLY A 206 15.99 -26.58 19.93
N PRO A 207 15.60 -27.75 20.50
CA PRO A 207 15.31 -27.95 21.93
C PRO A 207 16.49 -27.86 22.92
N GLY A 208 17.56 -27.12 22.59
CA GLY A 208 18.81 -27.11 23.37
C GLY A 208 19.53 -25.76 23.47
N GLY A 209 18.91 -24.65 23.06
CA GLY A 209 19.52 -23.31 23.14
C GLY A 209 19.49 -22.76 24.57
N ASN A 210 20.63 -22.81 25.27
CA ASN A 210 20.82 -22.19 26.58
C ASN A 210 20.41 -20.70 26.56
N GLY A 211 19.47 -20.34 27.44
CA GLY A 211 18.83 -19.02 27.53
C GLY A 211 19.75 -17.88 27.95
N LYS A 212 20.63 -17.45 27.05
CA LYS A 212 21.28 -16.14 27.09
C LYS A 212 20.79 -15.35 25.90
N GLU A 213 20.02 -14.30 26.16
CA GLU A 213 19.59 -13.23 25.25
C GLU A 213 20.10 -13.39 23.80
N GLN A 214 19.53 -14.34 23.08
CA GLN A 214 19.65 -14.33 21.63
C GLN A 214 18.84 -13.12 21.22
N LYS A 215 19.53 -12.05 20.78
CA LYS A 215 18.89 -10.93 20.09
C LYS A 215 17.83 -11.52 19.18
N GLU A 216 16.59 -11.07 19.33
CA GLU A 216 15.44 -11.46 18.50
C GLU A 216 15.67 -10.99 17.05
N ASN A 217 16.70 -11.50 16.40
CA ASN A 217 17.07 -11.14 15.05
C ASN A 217 16.20 -11.97 14.11
N VAL A 218 14.93 -11.59 14.02
CA VAL A 218 14.02 -12.15 13.03
C VAL A 218 14.50 -11.66 11.66
N PRO A 219 14.74 -12.54 10.69
CA PRO A 219 15.17 -12.10 9.36
C PRO A 219 14.05 -11.29 8.69
N HIS A 220 14.42 -10.43 7.74
CA HIS A 220 13.49 -9.65 6.91
C HIS A 220 12.60 -8.66 7.67
N MET A 221 12.94 -8.30 8.92
CA MET A 221 12.15 -7.34 9.70
C MET A 221 12.06 -5.95 9.08
N ASP A 222 13.03 -5.52 8.26
CA ASP A 222 12.91 -4.28 7.47
C ASP A 222 11.69 -4.33 6.52
N ALA A 223 11.48 -5.46 5.84
CA ALA A 223 10.33 -5.63 4.93
C ALA A 223 9.01 -5.72 5.71
N VAL A 224 9.03 -6.41 6.86
CA VAL A 224 7.86 -6.49 7.77
C VAL A 224 7.49 -5.11 8.30
N GLN A 225 8.46 -4.36 8.82
CA GLN A 225 8.26 -2.99 9.30
C GLN A 225 7.66 -2.12 8.19
N LEU A 226 8.24 -2.18 6.99
CA LEU A 226 7.79 -1.38 5.85
C LEU A 226 6.35 -1.72 5.46
N ALA A 227 6.00 -3.00 5.35
CA ALA A 227 4.66 -3.45 5.01
C ALA A 227 3.62 -3.11 6.09
N LEU A 228 3.92 -3.37 7.36
CA LEU A 228 3.01 -3.10 8.47
C LEU A 228 2.82 -1.59 8.68
N HIS A 229 3.89 -0.81 8.55
CA HIS A 229 3.77 0.64 8.64
C HIS A 229 2.96 1.20 7.47
N ALA A 230 3.17 0.70 6.25
CA ALA A 230 2.30 1.04 5.13
C ALA A 230 0.84 0.70 5.47
N LEU A 231 0.52 -0.49 5.96
CA LEU A 231 -0.85 -0.90 6.24
C LEU A 231 -1.52 -0.15 7.40
N THR A 232 -0.77 0.17 8.46
CA THR A 232 -1.35 0.55 9.76
C THR A 232 -0.97 1.94 10.24
N GLY A 233 0.06 2.56 9.65
CA GLY A 233 0.65 3.82 10.11
C GLY A 233 1.46 3.69 11.40
N ALA A 234 1.37 2.57 12.12
CA ALA A 234 2.16 2.30 13.31
C ALA A 234 3.62 2.03 12.95
N ASN A 235 4.56 2.37 13.82
CA ASN A 235 5.98 2.12 13.61
C ASN A 235 6.61 1.53 14.87
N GLU A 236 6.55 0.21 15.00
CA GLU A 236 7.19 -0.53 16.09
C GLU A 236 8.64 -0.94 15.76
N GLY A 237 9.24 -0.30 14.75
CA GLY A 237 10.59 -0.58 14.32
C GLY A 237 10.76 -1.98 13.73
N THR A 238 11.93 -2.57 13.93
CA THR A 238 12.26 -3.94 13.52
C THR A 238 12.05 -4.96 14.65
N SER A 239 11.35 -4.57 15.73
CA SER A 239 11.13 -5.40 16.90
C SER A 239 9.89 -6.27 16.74
N ARG A 240 10.08 -7.59 16.65
CA ARG A 240 8.96 -8.54 16.57
C ARG A 240 8.06 -8.44 17.81
N ARG A 241 8.67 -8.37 19.00
CA ARG A 241 7.90 -8.33 20.26
C ARG A 241 7.01 -7.10 20.32
N ASP A 242 7.50 -5.96 19.86
CA ASP A 242 6.75 -4.71 19.93
C ASP A 242 5.61 -4.74 18.90
N TRP A 243 5.87 -5.22 17.67
CA TRP A 243 4.80 -5.50 16.69
C TRP A 243 3.74 -6.49 17.19
N GLN A 244 4.16 -7.55 17.89
CA GLN A 244 3.23 -8.54 18.45
C GLN A 244 2.37 -7.94 19.57
N THR A 245 2.96 -7.09 20.40
CA THR A 245 2.27 -6.38 21.49
C THR A 245 1.25 -5.42 20.89
N TRP A 246 1.69 -4.58 19.94
CA TRP A 246 0.84 -3.68 19.20
C TRP A 246 -0.33 -4.43 18.52
N TRP A 247 -0.07 -5.54 17.83
CA TRP A 247 -1.13 -6.29 17.16
C TRP A 247 -2.19 -6.80 18.13
N ASN A 248 -1.78 -7.32 19.29
CA ASN A 248 -2.71 -7.82 20.31
C ASN A 248 -3.62 -6.71 20.86
N GLU A 249 -3.10 -5.50 20.98
CA GLU A 249 -3.81 -4.33 21.50
C GLU A 249 -4.70 -3.66 20.45
N ASN A 250 -4.34 -3.75 19.17
CA ASN A 250 -4.96 -2.95 18.11
C ASN A 250 -5.84 -3.75 17.13
N LYS A 251 -5.66 -5.07 16.98
CA LYS A 251 -6.36 -5.87 15.96
C LYS A 251 -7.88 -5.78 15.94
N ARG A 252 -8.52 -5.51 17.07
CA ARG A 252 -9.99 -5.41 17.17
C ARG A 252 -10.56 -4.05 16.78
N LYS A 253 -9.71 -3.04 16.68
CA LYS A 253 -10.07 -1.64 16.40
C LYS A 253 -9.29 -1.08 15.20
N LEU A 254 -8.59 -1.94 14.48
CA LEU A 254 -7.78 -1.53 13.35
C LEU A 254 -8.70 -1.27 12.17
N GLU A 255 -8.66 -0.05 11.66
CA GLU A 255 -9.33 0.34 10.43
C GLU A 255 -8.25 0.73 9.43
N ILE A 256 -8.32 0.17 8.22
CA ILE A 256 -7.38 0.43 7.15
C ILE A 256 -8.14 1.13 6.03
N ASP A 257 -7.69 2.32 5.68
CA ASP A 257 -8.18 3.00 4.49
C ASP A 257 -7.73 2.22 3.23
N PRO A 258 -8.68 1.76 2.38
CA PRO A 258 -8.36 1.00 1.18
C PRO A 258 -7.69 1.85 0.08
N LYS A 259 -7.86 3.18 0.11
CA LYS A 259 -7.36 4.11 -0.92
C LYS A 259 -6.13 4.89 -0.46
N GLU A 260 -6.10 5.33 0.80
CA GLU A 260 -5.06 6.22 1.30
C GLU A 260 -4.03 5.53 2.18
N MET A 261 -2.75 5.68 1.83
CA MET A 261 -1.66 5.21 2.68
C MET A 261 -1.39 6.22 3.81
N PRO A 262 -1.25 5.77 5.08
CA PRO A 262 -0.90 6.64 6.19
C PRO A 262 0.45 7.32 5.94
N PRO A 263 0.65 8.52 6.51
CA PRO A 263 1.89 9.27 6.34
C PRO A 263 3.07 8.47 6.88
N MET A 264 4.14 8.43 6.10
CA MET A 264 5.36 7.69 6.40
C MET A 264 6.47 8.60 6.92
N GLU A 265 7.30 8.09 7.83
CA GLU A 265 8.58 8.73 8.12
C GLU A 265 9.44 8.75 6.85
N ARG A 266 10.15 9.85 6.58
CA ARG A 266 10.97 10.04 5.37
C ARG A 266 11.89 8.86 5.04
N SER A 267 12.47 8.21 6.05
CA SER A 267 13.37 7.06 5.86
C SER A 267 12.63 5.84 5.29
N LEU A 268 11.45 5.53 5.84
CA LEU A 268 10.57 4.46 5.38
C LEU A 268 9.93 4.79 4.04
N GLU A 269 9.52 6.05 3.84
CA GLU A 269 8.97 6.50 2.56
C GLU A 269 9.99 6.32 1.43
N ASN A 270 11.26 6.66 1.66
CA ASN A 270 12.31 6.44 0.67
C ASN A 270 12.48 4.94 0.35
N LYS A 271 12.45 4.06 1.37
CA LYS A 271 12.52 2.60 1.15
C LYS A 271 11.30 2.10 0.36
N TRP A 272 10.11 2.61 0.66
CA TRP A 272 8.87 2.30 -0.04
C TRP A 272 8.95 2.69 -1.51
N LEU A 273 9.30 3.95 -1.77
CA LEU A 273 9.43 4.51 -3.11
C LEU A 273 10.53 3.83 -3.92
N GLU A 274 11.67 3.52 -3.30
CA GLU A 274 12.75 2.74 -3.92
C GLU A 274 12.28 1.34 -4.28
N PHE A 275 11.58 0.65 -3.38
CA PHE A 275 11.04 -0.67 -3.65
C PHE A 275 10.08 -0.65 -4.86
N TRP A 276 9.22 0.36 -4.96
CA TRP A 276 8.26 0.49 -6.05
C TRP A 276 8.81 1.20 -7.29
N ASN A 277 10.09 1.56 -7.34
CA ASN A 277 10.65 2.40 -8.41
C ASN A 277 9.87 3.71 -8.65
N GLU A 278 9.18 4.21 -7.62
CA GLU A 278 8.38 5.42 -7.62
C GLU A 278 9.26 6.56 -7.11
N ARG A 279 10.20 7.09 -7.90
CA ARG A 279 11.00 8.24 -7.41
C ARG A 279 10.07 9.41 -7.09
N ARG A 280 10.28 10.07 -5.94
CA ARG A 280 9.71 11.40 -5.73
C ARG A 280 10.07 12.26 -6.95
N LYS A 281 9.06 12.85 -7.60
CA LYS A 281 9.31 14.02 -8.44
C LYS A 281 10.04 15.00 -7.52
N ARG A 282 11.30 15.30 -7.81
CA ARG A 282 11.98 16.41 -7.15
C ARG A 282 11.13 17.63 -7.51
N GLU A 283 10.38 18.16 -6.55
CA GLU A 283 9.80 19.49 -6.71
C GLU A 283 10.96 20.40 -7.07
N GLY A 284 10.91 20.89 -8.31
CA GLY A 284 11.93 21.74 -8.89
C GLY A 284 11.93 23.04 -8.11
N GLY A 285 12.81 23.14 -7.11
CA GLY A 285 13.31 24.42 -6.69
C GLY A 285 14.06 25.01 -7.87
N GLU A 286 13.40 25.91 -8.61
CA GLU A 286 14.05 26.95 -9.40
C GLU A 286 15.08 27.64 -8.51
N ARG A 287 16.33 27.19 -8.56
CA ARG A 287 17.46 28.07 -8.35
C ARG A 287 17.84 28.60 -9.72
N GLY A 288 17.15 29.68 -10.09
CA GLY A 288 17.70 30.70 -10.95
C GLY A 288 19.07 31.09 -10.40
N GLY A 289 20.09 30.66 -11.13
CA GLY A 289 21.48 31.06 -10.94
C GLY A 289 21.94 31.83 -12.18
N GLU A 290 21.17 32.86 -12.53
CA GLU A 290 21.66 33.96 -13.35
C GLU A 290 22.79 34.63 -12.54
N GLY A 291 24.02 34.54 -13.02
CA GLY A 291 25.17 34.84 -12.18
C GLY A 291 26.50 34.95 -12.92
N GLY A 292 26.55 35.81 -13.93
CA GLY A 292 27.75 36.62 -14.18
C GLY A 292 28.82 36.05 -15.10
N GLY A 293 28.67 36.34 -16.39
CA GLY A 293 29.84 36.68 -17.20
C GLY A 293 30.47 37.96 -16.67
N ARG A 294 31.80 37.98 -16.54
CA ARG A 294 32.67 39.18 -16.55
C ARG A 294 34.13 38.73 -16.50
N GLY A 295 34.92 39.25 -17.46
CA GLY A 295 36.37 39.43 -17.34
C GLY A 295 37.20 38.36 -18.02
#